data_AF-A0A077KHV8-F1
#
_entry.id   AF-A0A077KHV8-F1
#
_cell.length_a   1.000
_cell.length_b   1.000
_cell.length_c   1.000
_cell.angle_alpha   90.00
_cell.angle_beta   90.00
_cell.angle_gamma   90.00
#
_symmetry.space_group_name_H-M   'P 1'
#
loop_
_entity.id
_entity.type
_entity.pdbx_description
1 polymer ?
#
loop_
_entity_poly.entity_id
_entity_poly.type
_entity_poly.pdbx_seq_one_letter_code
_entity_poly.pdbx_strand_id
1 'polypeptide(L)'
;MIFNKDKISNEFSFCILVVKNESQSIIDNNFTNFKVLFHSMEINLPDHWSDFIKIFTKKHKEDIVYDVVRVFRTKEEIRERYDTHEFEEFLPEYIPVADDSAGQVAVISKNNKDTKVYLSSYGVLQKELLEVLDRDLMHWMQRKFPFDKVQHVLSDADIEKREKENSLLVQKVSLFPVITEFLKDPVCIEGLALPENYASVEHIYYFQDGYQYNSVENKVLARDVPGEFKPSWIVLASNYFADPFFIDLNEAKDGFPVYFAWHGQGNWKPVKVAENLTEFQNVLLQIQSVRFDKAGLIDYFDENIDLENPLWEEVYASIEEEEECVSNSIEAYEAMGSEVNLYITDIGPNKMKVIALLKREFGLSGSEALELSKKSKILFRTGYTQWLEYDRKQLEDLGAKVGFEALS
;
A
#
# COMPACT_ATOMS: atom_id res chain seq x y z
N MET A 1 -28.45 21.61 38.29
CA MET A 1 -28.43 23.07 38.48
C MET A 1 -26.98 23.48 38.68
N ILE A 2 -26.47 24.31 37.76
CA ILE A 2 -25.46 25.36 37.98
C ILE A 2 -23.99 24.94 38.23
N PHE A 3 -23.20 25.28 37.20
CA PHE A 3 -21.78 25.61 37.10
C PHE A 3 -21.12 26.36 38.28
N ASN A 4 -19.81 26.12 38.47
CA ASN A 4 -18.72 27.10 38.22
C ASN A 4 -17.36 26.40 38.37
N LYS A 5 -16.47 26.39 37.37
CA LYS A 5 -15.53 27.46 36.92
C LYS A 5 -14.57 27.91 38.03
N ASP A 6 -13.30 27.50 37.95
CA ASP A 6 -12.22 28.33 37.42
C ASP A 6 -10.81 27.70 37.61
N LYS A 7 -10.01 27.82 36.53
CA LYS A 7 -8.55 28.03 36.43
C LYS A 7 -7.57 27.02 37.04
N ILE A 8 -6.75 26.39 36.17
CA ILE A 8 -5.37 26.86 35.87
C ILE A 8 -5.11 26.69 34.36
N SER A 9 -4.80 27.81 33.72
CA SER A 9 -4.23 27.98 32.39
C SER A 9 -2.73 27.72 32.41
N ASN A 10 -2.18 27.12 31.36
CA ASN A 10 -0.85 27.50 30.88
C ASN A 10 -0.82 27.45 29.35
N GLU A 11 -0.21 28.50 28.81
CA GLU A 11 -0.23 28.97 27.44
C GLU A 11 0.76 28.17 26.58
N PHE A 12 0.32 27.70 25.41
CA PHE A 12 1.22 27.47 24.29
C PHE A 12 1.30 28.78 23.49
N SER A 13 2.42 29.48 23.64
CA SER A 13 2.78 30.60 22.78
C SER A 13 3.10 30.07 21.38
N PHE A 14 2.29 30.45 20.40
CA PHE A 14 2.67 30.41 18.99
C PHE A 14 3.77 31.44 18.75
N CYS A 15 4.99 30.98 18.44
CA CYS A 15 6.00 31.84 17.83
C CYS A 15 5.61 32.13 16.38
N ILE A 16 4.92 33.24 16.16
CA ILE A 16 4.80 33.87 14.85
C ILE A 16 6.10 34.64 14.61
N LEU A 17 6.95 34.14 13.73
CA LEU A 17 8.12 34.86 13.23
C LEU A 17 7.65 35.92 12.22
N VAL A 18 7.39 37.13 12.72
CA VAL A 18 7.19 38.33 11.89
C VAL A 18 8.56 38.85 11.48
N VAL A 19 8.98 38.56 10.25
CA VAL A 19 10.13 39.23 9.64
C VAL A 19 9.70 40.65 9.27
N LYS A 20 10.11 41.63 10.09
CA LYS A 20 10.02 43.06 9.77
C LYS A 20 11.00 43.37 8.64
N ASN A 21 10.46 43.93 7.57
CA ASN A 21 11.19 44.31 6.37
C ASN A 21 11.43 45.84 6.40
N GLU A 22 12.62 46.28 6.80
CA GLU A 22 13.12 47.64 6.58
C GLU A 22 14.65 47.59 6.42
N SER A 23 15.16 47.63 5.19
CA SER A 23 16.10 48.67 4.72
C SER A 23 16.60 48.43 3.29
N GLN A 24 16.67 49.55 2.58
CA GLN A 24 17.07 49.82 1.20
C GLN A 24 18.30 49.06 0.64
N SER A 25 18.10 48.60 -0.61
CA SER A 25 18.91 48.84 -1.83
C SER A 25 20.29 48.16 -1.99
N ILE A 26 20.42 47.37 -3.08
CA ILE A 26 21.30 47.57 -4.28
C ILE A 26 21.61 46.19 -4.92
N ILE A 27 21.07 45.94 -6.14
CA ILE A 27 21.66 45.19 -7.29
C ILE A 27 21.89 43.66 -7.08
N ASP A 28 21.48 42.69 -7.91
CA ASP A 28 21.10 42.61 -9.33
C ASP A 28 20.24 41.36 -9.63
N ASN A 29 19.62 41.39 -10.81
CA ASN A 29 18.65 40.45 -11.37
C ASN A 29 19.17 39.02 -11.63
N ASN A 30 18.31 38.03 -11.34
CA ASN A 30 17.89 36.91 -12.23
C ASN A 30 17.68 35.61 -11.45
N PHE A 31 16.51 35.44 -10.84
CA PHE A 31 15.92 34.11 -10.69
C PHE A 31 14.42 34.24 -10.97
N THR A 32 14.04 33.70 -12.12
CA THR A 32 12.67 33.70 -12.64
C THR A 32 11.82 32.82 -11.75
N ASN A 33 10.80 33.43 -11.15
CA ASN A 33 9.75 32.78 -10.37
C ASN A 33 9.03 31.68 -11.17
N PHE A 34 9.19 30.42 -10.79
CA PHE A 34 8.12 29.42 -10.91
C PHE A 34 7.43 29.30 -9.56
N LYS A 35 6.59 30.29 -9.25
CA LYS A 35 5.60 30.17 -8.18
C LYS A 35 4.34 29.63 -8.85
N VAL A 36 4.17 28.30 -8.86
CA VAL A 36 2.92 27.68 -9.24
C VAL A 36 1.85 28.22 -8.30
N LEU A 37 0.96 29.04 -8.86
CA LEU A 37 -0.24 29.53 -8.20
C LEU A 37 -1.19 28.33 -8.06
N PHE A 38 -1.12 27.60 -6.94
CA PHE A 38 -2.22 26.74 -6.53
C PHE A 38 -3.42 27.64 -6.20
N HIS A 39 -4.32 27.78 -7.17
CA HIS A 39 -5.62 28.37 -6.94
C HIS A 39 -6.46 27.35 -6.16
N SER A 40 -6.41 27.41 -4.83
CA SER A 40 -7.19 26.53 -3.96
C SER A 40 -8.68 26.79 -4.14
N MET A 41 -9.37 25.97 -4.94
CA MET A 41 -10.83 25.97 -4.99
C MET A 41 -11.39 25.37 -3.69
N GLU A 42 -12.38 26.04 -3.12
CA GLU A 42 -13.04 25.61 -1.89
C GLU A 42 -13.99 24.44 -2.18
N ILE A 43 -13.73 23.25 -1.60
CA ILE A 43 -14.60 22.08 -1.76
C ILE A 43 -15.94 22.36 -1.06
N ASN A 44 -16.98 22.59 -1.85
CA ASN A 44 -18.34 22.78 -1.37
C ASN A 44 -19.01 21.42 -1.12
N LEU A 45 -19.13 21.06 0.15
CA LEU A 45 -19.78 19.82 0.57
C LEU A 45 -21.31 19.95 0.50
N PRO A 46 -22.03 18.94 -0.01
CA PRO A 46 -23.48 18.98 -0.11
C PRO A 46 -24.16 18.82 1.26
N ASP A 47 -25.45 19.18 1.33
CA ASP A 47 -26.25 19.18 2.57
C ASP A 47 -26.39 17.76 3.13
N HIS A 48 -26.59 16.77 2.24
CA HIS A 48 -26.74 15.37 2.64
C HIS A 48 -25.47 14.80 3.28
N TRP A 49 -24.28 15.29 2.90
CA TRP A 49 -23.03 14.99 3.59
C TRP A 49 -22.98 15.64 4.97
N SER A 50 -23.30 16.94 5.03
CA SER A 50 -23.28 17.72 6.27
C SER A 50 -24.22 17.15 7.34
N ASP A 51 -25.36 16.59 6.94
CA ASP A 51 -26.31 15.95 7.84
C ASP A 51 -25.86 14.54 8.26
N PHE A 52 -25.31 13.77 7.31
CA PHE A 52 -24.72 12.46 7.59
C PHE A 52 -23.59 12.55 8.62
N ILE A 53 -22.62 13.45 8.40
CA ILE A 53 -21.41 13.47 9.23
C ILE A 53 -21.70 13.88 10.68
N LYS A 54 -22.66 14.80 10.91
CA LYS A 54 -23.14 15.15 12.25
C LYS A 54 -23.67 13.94 13.02
N ILE A 55 -24.40 13.05 12.33
CA ILE A 55 -24.95 11.83 12.93
C ILE A 55 -23.84 10.79 13.12
N PHE A 56 -22.99 10.61 12.12
CA PHE A 56 -21.88 9.66 12.16
C PHE A 56 -20.91 9.94 13.31
N THR A 57 -20.41 11.18 13.45
CA THR A 57 -19.47 11.58 14.51
C THR A 57 -20.08 11.47 15.92
N LYS A 58 -21.41 11.54 16.04
CA LYS A 58 -22.09 11.30 17.32
C LYS A 58 -22.14 9.81 17.68
N LYS A 59 -22.22 8.94 16.68
CA LYS A 59 -22.40 7.48 16.84
C LYS A 59 -21.07 6.73 16.89
N HIS A 60 -20.07 7.17 16.15
CA HIS A 60 -18.76 6.53 16.01
C HIS A 60 -17.65 7.49 16.45
N LYS A 61 -16.78 7.03 17.35
CA LYS A 61 -15.65 7.81 17.87
C LYS A 61 -14.30 7.44 17.24
N GLU A 62 -14.16 6.20 16.79
CA GLU A 62 -12.94 5.65 16.19
C GLU A 62 -12.84 6.01 14.71
N ASP A 63 -11.65 6.36 14.23
CA ASP A 63 -11.44 6.85 12.85
C ASP A 63 -11.68 5.76 11.79
N ILE A 64 -11.44 4.50 12.16
CA ILE A 64 -11.77 3.31 11.38
C ILE A 64 -12.99 2.64 12.03
N VAL A 65 -13.98 2.30 11.21
CA VAL A 65 -15.20 1.60 11.64
C VAL A 65 -15.33 0.28 10.89
N TYR A 66 -15.81 -0.75 11.59
CA TYR A 66 -16.00 -2.08 11.00
C TYR A 66 -14.71 -2.62 10.35
N ASP A 67 -13.62 -2.54 11.11
CA ASP A 67 -12.28 -3.08 10.84
C ASP A 67 -11.47 -2.40 9.71
N VAL A 68 -12.10 -1.99 8.61
CA VAL A 68 -11.37 -1.50 7.41
C VAL A 68 -11.86 -0.16 6.86
N VAL A 69 -13.07 0.29 7.24
CA VAL A 69 -13.67 1.47 6.61
C VAL A 69 -13.25 2.75 7.32
N ARG A 70 -12.62 3.67 6.60
CA ARG A 70 -12.33 5.03 7.06
C ARG A 70 -13.31 6.00 6.42
N VAL A 71 -14.18 6.61 7.22
CA VAL A 71 -15.04 7.71 6.77
C VAL A 71 -14.34 9.03 7.05
N PHE A 72 -14.17 9.87 6.03
CA PHE A 72 -13.49 11.16 6.18
C PHE A 72 -14.38 12.12 6.98
N ARG A 73 -13.86 12.68 8.06
CA ARG A 73 -14.65 13.42 9.05
C ARG A 73 -14.60 14.92 8.84
N THR A 74 -13.48 15.38 8.32
CA THR A 74 -13.13 16.79 8.23
C THR A 74 -13.02 17.20 6.77
N LYS A 75 -13.11 18.52 6.51
CA LYS A 75 -12.90 19.04 5.16
C LYS A 75 -11.46 18.80 4.71
N GLU A 76 -10.55 18.84 5.67
CA GLU A 76 -9.12 18.64 5.51
C GLU A 76 -8.81 17.22 5.05
N GLU A 77 -9.41 16.18 5.67
CA GLU A 77 -9.25 14.79 5.23
C GLU A 77 -9.80 14.53 3.82
N ILE A 78 -10.99 15.08 3.53
CA ILE A 78 -11.57 14.99 2.19
C ILE A 78 -10.64 15.65 1.18
N ARG A 79 -10.11 16.83 1.52
CA ARG A 79 -9.24 17.61 0.65
C ARG A 79 -7.91 16.92 0.40
N GLU A 80 -7.30 16.34 1.41
CA GLU A 80 -6.09 15.53 1.27
C GLU A 80 -6.30 14.47 0.18
N ARG A 81 -7.39 13.69 0.25
CA ARG A 81 -7.67 12.66 -0.78
C ARG A 81 -8.08 13.23 -2.12
N TYR A 82 -8.79 14.35 -2.11
CA TYR A 82 -9.19 15.05 -3.32
C TYR A 82 -7.98 15.52 -4.13
N ASP A 83 -7.00 16.10 -3.44
CA ASP A 83 -5.79 16.65 -4.03
C ASP A 83 -4.80 15.52 -4.40
N THR A 84 -4.58 14.54 -3.51
CA THR A 84 -3.66 13.42 -3.75
C THR A 84 -4.04 12.55 -4.95
N HIS A 85 -5.34 12.36 -5.19
CA HIS A 85 -5.82 11.53 -6.30
C HIS A 85 -6.41 12.38 -7.45
N GLU A 86 -6.08 13.67 -7.49
CA GLU A 86 -6.39 14.56 -8.61
C GLU A 86 -7.89 14.55 -9.01
N PHE A 87 -8.79 14.52 -8.02
CA PHE A 87 -10.23 14.45 -8.27
C PHE A 87 -10.76 15.65 -9.06
N GLU A 88 -10.12 16.81 -8.99
CA GLU A 88 -10.49 17.98 -9.80
C GLU A 88 -10.34 17.69 -11.31
N GLU A 89 -9.35 16.90 -11.70
CA GLU A 89 -9.14 16.52 -13.10
C GLU A 89 -10.07 15.38 -13.51
N PHE A 90 -10.14 14.33 -12.69
CA PHE A 90 -10.77 13.07 -13.10
C PHE A 90 -12.26 12.97 -12.75
N LEU A 91 -12.68 13.51 -11.60
CA LEU A 91 -14.06 13.46 -11.12
C LEU A 91 -14.50 14.80 -10.47
N PRO A 92 -14.46 15.94 -11.19
CA PRO A 92 -14.70 17.27 -10.62
C PRO A 92 -16.08 17.45 -9.98
N GLU A 93 -17.06 16.64 -10.37
CA GLU A 93 -18.44 16.71 -9.85
C GLU A 93 -18.69 15.81 -8.63
N TYR A 94 -17.67 15.09 -8.16
CA TYR A 94 -17.78 14.13 -7.06
C TYR A 94 -16.79 14.45 -5.95
N ILE A 95 -17.05 13.91 -4.76
CA ILE A 95 -16.26 14.12 -3.55
C ILE A 95 -16.00 12.76 -2.90
N PRO A 96 -14.74 12.41 -2.56
CA PRO A 96 -14.43 11.21 -1.80
C PRO A 96 -14.90 11.39 -0.34
N VAL A 97 -15.56 10.38 0.20
CA VAL A 97 -16.18 10.45 1.53
C VAL A 97 -15.77 9.33 2.47
N ALA A 98 -15.28 8.22 1.92
CA ALA A 98 -14.73 7.12 2.69
C ALA A 98 -13.88 6.21 1.80
N ASP A 99 -13.02 5.40 2.41
CA ASP A 99 -12.29 4.31 1.76
C ASP A 99 -12.34 3.02 2.60
N ASP A 100 -11.88 1.92 2.02
CA ASP A 100 -11.75 0.61 2.65
C ASP A 100 -10.30 0.23 2.98
N SER A 101 -9.36 1.19 2.94
CA SER A 101 -7.91 0.97 3.02
C SER A 101 -7.31 0.02 1.96
N ALA A 102 -8.10 -0.54 1.04
CA ALA A 102 -7.69 -1.50 0.00
C ALA A 102 -7.75 -0.87 -1.42
N GLY A 103 -7.73 0.45 -1.48
CA GLY A 103 -7.71 1.22 -2.74
C GLY A 103 -9.09 1.53 -3.33
N GLN A 104 -10.18 1.14 -2.67
CA GLN A 104 -11.52 1.54 -3.06
C GLN A 104 -11.93 2.84 -2.37
N VAL A 105 -12.74 3.64 -3.07
CA VAL A 105 -13.23 4.92 -2.57
C VAL A 105 -14.72 5.04 -2.82
N ALA A 106 -15.44 5.40 -1.76
CA ALA A 106 -16.82 5.81 -1.85
C ALA A 106 -16.87 7.30 -2.15
N VAL A 107 -17.61 7.67 -3.19
CA VAL A 107 -17.76 9.06 -3.64
C VAL A 107 -19.23 9.46 -3.68
N ILE A 108 -19.49 10.75 -3.47
CA ILE A 108 -20.83 11.35 -3.59
C ILE A 108 -20.80 12.50 -4.59
N SER A 109 -21.95 12.85 -5.16
CA SER A 109 -22.04 14.01 -6.05
C SER A 109 -22.03 15.33 -5.26
N LYS A 110 -21.38 16.36 -5.81
CA LYS A 110 -21.52 17.76 -5.35
C LYS A 110 -22.97 18.27 -5.50
N ASN A 111 -23.78 17.63 -6.35
CA ASN A 111 -25.18 18.00 -6.57
C ASN A 111 -26.10 17.46 -5.46
N ASN A 112 -26.71 18.36 -4.70
CA ASN A 112 -27.67 18.04 -3.63
C ASN A 112 -28.88 17.18 -4.05
N LYS A 113 -29.20 17.09 -5.34
CA LYS A 113 -30.30 16.24 -5.84
C LYS A 113 -29.90 14.77 -6.01
N ASP A 114 -28.61 14.47 -6.08
CA ASP A 114 -28.10 13.11 -6.22
C ASP A 114 -27.48 12.66 -4.90
N THR A 115 -28.26 11.92 -4.12
CA THR A 115 -27.87 11.47 -2.77
C THR A 115 -27.13 10.15 -2.78
N LYS A 116 -26.97 9.51 -3.94
CA LYS A 116 -26.39 8.16 -4.04
C LYS A 116 -24.94 8.15 -3.59
N VAL A 117 -24.54 6.99 -3.07
CA VAL A 117 -23.12 6.68 -2.79
C VAL A 117 -22.62 5.85 -3.95
N TYR A 118 -21.50 6.24 -4.53
CA TYR A 118 -20.89 5.55 -5.65
C TYR A 118 -19.60 4.86 -5.21
N LEU A 119 -19.30 3.70 -5.79
CA LEU A 119 -18.02 3.02 -5.71
C LEU A 119 -17.15 3.50 -6.87
N SER A 120 -15.90 3.78 -6.54
CA SER A 120 -14.80 3.84 -7.49
C SER A 120 -13.60 3.13 -6.86
N SER A 121 -12.56 2.89 -7.64
CA SER A 121 -11.21 2.76 -7.09
C SER A 121 -10.44 4.04 -7.34
N TYR A 122 -9.43 4.31 -6.53
CA TYR A 122 -8.50 5.41 -6.79
C TYR A 122 -7.78 5.23 -8.13
N GLY A 123 -7.66 4.00 -8.65
CA GLY A 123 -7.10 3.71 -9.98
C GLY A 123 -8.07 3.85 -11.16
N VAL A 124 -9.37 4.10 -10.93
CA VAL A 124 -10.40 4.15 -11.99
C VAL A 124 -11.38 5.30 -11.74
N LEU A 125 -10.86 6.51 -11.56
CA LEU A 125 -11.67 7.73 -11.34
C LEU A 125 -12.34 8.20 -12.64
N GLN A 126 -13.30 7.44 -13.16
CA GLN A 126 -14.05 7.79 -14.38
C GLN A 126 -15.54 7.78 -14.11
N LYS A 127 -16.24 8.85 -14.53
CA LYS A 127 -17.66 9.04 -14.23
C LYS A 127 -18.53 7.92 -14.79
N GLU A 128 -18.19 7.42 -15.97
CA GLU A 128 -18.91 6.35 -16.66
C GLU A 128 -18.76 4.99 -15.98
N LEU A 129 -17.75 4.85 -15.12
CA LEU A 129 -17.43 3.63 -14.38
C LEU A 129 -17.86 3.71 -12.92
N LEU A 130 -18.43 4.83 -12.47
CA LEU A 130 -19.00 4.95 -11.14
C LEU A 130 -20.17 3.99 -10.97
N GLU A 131 -20.05 3.10 -9.99
CA GLU A 131 -21.10 2.14 -9.66
C GLU A 131 -21.88 2.61 -8.45
N VAL A 132 -23.18 2.34 -8.38
CA VAL A 132 -23.97 2.73 -7.20
C VAL A 132 -23.76 1.72 -6.07
N LEU A 133 -23.09 2.11 -4.98
CA LEU A 133 -22.99 1.32 -3.73
C LEU A 133 -24.33 1.28 -3.01
N ASP A 134 -24.94 2.47 -2.88
CA ASP A 134 -26.17 2.62 -2.14
C ASP A 134 -26.95 3.87 -2.56
N ARG A 135 -28.22 3.91 -2.19
CA ARG A 135 -29.15 5.00 -2.51
C ARG A 135 -28.84 6.29 -1.74
N ASP A 136 -28.25 6.19 -0.55
CA ASP A 136 -27.86 7.31 0.30
C ASP A 136 -26.88 6.91 1.42
N LEU A 137 -26.13 7.90 1.94
CA LEU A 137 -25.13 7.72 3.01
C LEU A 137 -25.71 7.14 4.31
N MET A 138 -26.96 7.47 4.64
CA MET A 138 -27.61 7.00 5.87
C MET A 138 -27.98 5.52 5.78
N HIS A 139 -28.49 5.07 4.64
CA HIS A 139 -28.78 3.67 4.36
C HIS A 139 -27.49 2.86 4.24
N TRP A 140 -26.46 3.41 3.60
CA TRP A 140 -25.13 2.80 3.53
C TRP A 140 -24.53 2.56 4.93
N MET A 141 -24.59 3.56 5.81
CA MET A 141 -24.18 3.42 7.22
C MET A 141 -25.02 2.40 7.99
N GLN A 142 -26.34 2.34 7.77
CA GLN A 142 -27.20 1.32 8.42
C GLN A 142 -26.78 -0.10 8.06
N ARG A 143 -26.27 -0.28 6.84
CA ARG A 143 -25.73 -1.54 6.33
C ARG A 143 -24.27 -1.79 6.71
N LYS A 144 -23.67 -0.93 7.53
CA LYS A 144 -22.28 -0.99 7.99
C LYS A 144 -21.25 -0.79 6.87
N PHE A 145 -21.53 0.16 5.96
CA PHE A 145 -20.60 0.61 4.92
C PHE A 145 -20.04 -0.52 4.03
N PRO A 146 -20.89 -1.36 3.40
CA PRO A 146 -20.39 -2.36 2.47
C PRO A 146 -19.71 -1.67 1.28
N PHE A 147 -18.43 -1.96 1.07
CA PHE A 147 -17.68 -1.64 -0.15
C PHE A 147 -17.84 -2.73 -1.22
N ASP A 148 -18.27 -3.92 -0.81
CA ASP A 148 -18.51 -5.05 -1.71
C ASP A 148 -19.80 -4.88 -2.53
N LYS A 149 -19.76 -5.32 -3.80
CA LYS A 149 -20.96 -5.81 -4.49
C LYS A 149 -21.58 -6.95 -3.69
N VAL A 150 -22.84 -7.30 -3.98
CA VAL A 150 -23.29 -8.68 -3.78
C VAL A 150 -22.22 -9.57 -4.40
N GLN A 151 -21.45 -10.29 -3.58
CA GLN A 151 -20.36 -11.16 -4.05
C GLN A 151 -20.88 -11.99 -5.22
N HIS A 152 -20.31 -11.79 -6.40
CA HIS A 152 -20.34 -12.84 -7.40
C HIS A 152 -19.54 -13.99 -6.80
N VAL A 153 -20.23 -14.93 -6.16
CA VAL A 153 -19.66 -16.23 -5.86
C VAL A 153 -19.17 -16.75 -7.20
N LEU A 154 -17.85 -16.84 -7.37
CA LEU A 154 -17.25 -17.39 -8.58
C LEU A 154 -17.92 -18.72 -8.84
N SER A 155 -18.45 -18.91 -10.05
CA SER A 155 -18.99 -20.20 -10.39
C SER A 155 -17.84 -21.22 -10.39
N ASP A 156 -18.15 -22.50 -10.16
CA ASP A 156 -17.15 -23.56 -10.28
C ASP A 156 -16.42 -23.50 -11.64
N ALA A 157 -17.12 -23.06 -12.69
CA ALA A 157 -16.54 -22.85 -14.02
C ALA A 157 -15.56 -21.67 -14.08
N ASP A 158 -15.78 -20.58 -13.34
CA ASP A 158 -14.85 -19.45 -13.26
C ASP A 158 -13.58 -19.84 -12.46
N ILE A 159 -13.75 -20.64 -11.40
CA ILE A 159 -12.63 -21.18 -10.62
C ILE A 159 -11.79 -22.09 -11.51
N GLU A 160 -12.40 -23.07 -12.18
CA GLU A 160 -11.71 -24.00 -13.08
C GLU A 160 -10.98 -23.25 -14.22
N LYS A 161 -11.62 -22.19 -14.76
CA LYS A 161 -10.98 -21.34 -15.78
C LYS A 161 -9.72 -20.66 -15.24
N ARG A 162 -9.77 -20.04 -14.06
CA ARG A 162 -8.61 -19.35 -13.45
C ARG A 162 -7.50 -20.32 -13.09
N GLU A 163 -7.83 -21.50 -12.56
CA GLU A 163 -6.84 -22.55 -12.30
C GLU A 163 -6.13 -23.01 -13.58
N LYS A 164 -6.86 -23.10 -14.69
CA LYS A 164 -6.30 -23.42 -16.01
C LYS A 164 -5.41 -22.29 -16.55
N GLU A 165 -5.82 -21.03 -16.39
CA GLU A 165 -5.02 -19.87 -16.79
C GLU A 165 -3.73 -19.76 -15.95
N ASN A 166 -3.82 -20.02 -14.64
CA ASN A 166 -2.66 -20.14 -13.77
C ASN A 166 -1.72 -21.26 -14.22
N SER A 167 -2.25 -22.46 -14.45
CA SER A 167 -1.46 -23.61 -14.92
C SER A 167 -0.72 -23.30 -16.22
N LEU A 168 -1.37 -22.59 -17.15
CA LEU A 168 -0.74 -22.18 -18.41
C LEU A 168 0.36 -21.13 -18.20
N LEU A 169 0.13 -20.14 -17.33
CA LEU A 169 1.13 -19.11 -17.06
C LEU A 169 2.35 -19.67 -16.30
N VAL A 170 2.12 -20.54 -15.32
CA VAL A 170 3.17 -21.30 -14.62
C VAL A 170 4.03 -22.06 -15.62
N GLN A 171 3.42 -22.76 -16.58
CA GLN A 171 4.16 -23.48 -17.62
C GLN A 171 5.02 -22.55 -18.47
N LYS A 172 4.48 -21.40 -18.90
CA LYS A 172 5.22 -20.41 -19.68
C LYS A 172 6.42 -19.85 -18.92
N VAL A 173 6.22 -19.44 -17.67
CA VAL A 173 7.26 -18.86 -16.82
C VAL A 173 8.34 -19.89 -16.49
N SER A 174 7.94 -21.16 -16.28
CA SER A 174 8.88 -22.26 -16.01
C SER A 174 9.80 -22.59 -17.18
N LEU A 175 9.52 -22.12 -18.40
CA LEU A 175 10.45 -22.24 -19.54
C LEU A 175 11.70 -21.37 -19.36
N PHE A 176 11.67 -20.41 -18.42
CA PHE A 176 12.73 -19.44 -18.21
C PHE A 176 13.22 -19.51 -16.76
N PRO A 177 14.29 -20.28 -16.49
CA PRO A 177 14.82 -20.46 -15.13
C PRO A 177 15.09 -19.15 -14.40
N VAL A 178 15.60 -18.14 -15.10
CA VAL A 178 15.92 -16.81 -14.54
C VAL A 178 14.72 -16.14 -13.86
N ILE A 179 13.50 -16.30 -14.41
CA ILE A 179 12.28 -15.76 -13.79
C ILE A 179 11.98 -16.52 -12.50
N THR A 180 12.07 -17.85 -12.52
CA THR A 180 11.80 -18.67 -11.33
C THR A 180 12.87 -18.51 -10.24
N GLU A 181 14.12 -18.21 -10.60
CA GLU A 181 15.21 -17.93 -9.67
C GLU A 181 15.01 -16.57 -9.00
N PHE A 182 14.69 -15.54 -9.77
CA PHE A 182 14.32 -14.22 -9.24
C PHE A 182 13.19 -14.31 -8.20
N LEU A 183 12.11 -15.05 -8.51
CA LEU A 183 10.95 -15.18 -7.62
C LEU A 183 11.19 -16.11 -6.40
N LYS A 184 12.29 -16.88 -6.37
CA LYS A 184 12.63 -17.74 -5.22
C LYS A 184 13.32 -17.01 -4.08
N ASP A 185 13.98 -15.89 -4.39
CA ASP A 185 14.77 -15.12 -3.42
C ASP A 185 14.36 -13.65 -3.48
N PRO A 186 13.14 -13.32 -2.99
CA PRO A 186 12.60 -11.97 -3.07
C PRO A 186 13.39 -11.01 -2.17
N VAL A 187 13.75 -9.86 -2.72
CA VAL A 187 14.42 -8.79 -1.99
C VAL A 187 13.38 -7.73 -1.65
N CYS A 188 12.87 -7.77 -0.41
CA CYS A 188 11.89 -6.80 0.08
C CYS A 188 12.62 -5.60 0.69
N ILE A 189 12.30 -4.39 0.22
CA ILE A 189 12.85 -3.13 0.71
C ILE A 189 11.67 -2.18 0.96
N GLU A 190 11.32 -2.02 2.24
CA GLU A 190 10.18 -1.19 2.65
C GLU A 190 10.51 0.30 2.56
N GLY A 191 9.53 1.11 2.15
CA GLY A 191 9.57 2.57 2.33
C GLY A 191 10.35 3.36 1.27
N LEU A 192 10.88 2.71 0.23
CA LEU A 192 11.68 3.34 -0.83
C LEU A 192 11.05 3.24 -2.22
N ALA A 193 9.73 3.05 -2.33
CA ALA A 193 9.03 2.79 -3.60
C ALA A 193 9.55 1.56 -4.39
N LEU A 194 10.39 0.72 -3.75
CA LEU A 194 10.98 -0.49 -4.30
C LEU A 194 10.07 -1.72 -4.10
N PRO A 195 10.40 -2.87 -4.70
CA PRO A 195 9.61 -4.08 -4.54
C PRO A 195 9.43 -4.51 -3.08
N GLU A 196 8.17 -4.68 -2.68
CA GLU A 196 7.79 -5.17 -1.35
C GLU A 196 7.00 -6.49 -1.46
N ASN A 197 6.17 -6.61 -2.49
CA ASN A 197 5.31 -7.76 -2.73
C ASN A 197 5.77 -8.52 -3.96
N TYR A 198 5.92 -9.84 -3.88
CA TYR A 198 6.39 -10.67 -4.99
C TYR A 198 5.38 -11.74 -5.39
N ALA A 199 5.33 -12.05 -6.68
CA ALA A 199 4.54 -13.15 -7.20
C ALA A 199 5.10 -14.50 -6.72
N SER A 200 4.22 -15.39 -6.28
CA SER A 200 4.58 -16.80 -6.13
C SER A 200 4.58 -17.46 -7.51
N VAL A 201 5.63 -18.23 -7.85
CA VAL A 201 5.68 -18.99 -9.11
C VAL A 201 4.42 -19.86 -9.28
N GLU A 202 3.96 -20.52 -8.21
CA GLU A 202 2.81 -21.44 -8.25
C GLU A 202 1.46 -20.71 -8.45
N HIS A 203 1.40 -19.43 -8.11
CA HIS A 203 0.17 -18.61 -8.12
C HIS A 203 0.33 -17.35 -8.97
N ILE A 204 1.27 -17.36 -9.92
CA ILE A 204 1.72 -16.17 -10.64
C ILE A 204 0.60 -15.47 -11.42
N TYR A 205 -0.40 -16.22 -11.88
CA TYR A 205 -1.55 -15.65 -12.56
C TYR A 205 -2.39 -14.79 -11.61
N TYR A 206 -2.56 -15.21 -10.36
CA TYR A 206 -3.33 -14.45 -9.38
C TYR A 206 -2.69 -13.11 -9.03
N PHE A 207 -1.37 -13.02 -9.13
CA PHE A 207 -0.61 -11.78 -8.95
C PHE A 207 -0.81 -10.77 -10.11
N GLN A 208 -1.44 -11.20 -11.22
CA GLN A 208 -1.75 -10.32 -12.34
C GLN A 208 -3.10 -9.60 -12.20
N ASP A 209 -3.86 -9.88 -11.13
CA ASP A 209 -5.12 -9.20 -10.83
C ASP A 209 -4.87 -7.71 -10.56
N GLY A 210 -5.69 -6.85 -11.15
CA GLY A 210 -5.48 -5.39 -11.21
C GLY A 210 -4.65 -4.92 -12.42
N TYR A 211 -3.88 -5.80 -13.07
CA TYR A 211 -3.03 -5.44 -14.22
C TYR A 211 -3.52 -6.08 -15.52
N GLN A 212 -3.57 -7.41 -15.58
CA GLN A 212 -4.02 -8.14 -16.77
C GLN A 212 -5.53 -8.37 -16.79
N TYR A 213 -6.13 -8.50 -15.61
CA TYR A 213 -7.56 -8.71 -15.45
C TYR A 213 -8.03 -8.11 -14.13
N ASN A 214 -9.34 -8.02 -13.95
CA ASN A 214 -9.98 -7.63 -12.70
C ASN A 214 -10.88 -8.79 -12.24
N SER A 215 -10.56 -9.37 -11.08
CA SER A 215 -11.31 -10.51 -10.55
C SER A 215 -12.71 -10.17 -10.05
N VAL A 216 -12.93 -8.92 -9.62
CA VAL A 216 -14.20 -8.40 -9.09
C VAL A 216 -15.22 -8.20 -10.22
N GLU A 217 -14.78 -7.65 -11.34
CA GLU A 217 -15.59 -7.42 -12.54
C GLU A 217 -15.58 -8.61 -13.52
N ASN A 218 -14.71 -9.59 -13.28
CA ASN A 218 -14.41 -10.69 -14.21
C ASN A 218 -14.06 -10.19 -15.63
N LYS A 219 -13.25 -9.13 -15.70
CA LYS A 219 -12.94 -8.38 -16.93
C LYS A 219 -11.45 -8.52 -17.27
N VAL A 220 -11.15 -8.71 -18.56
CA VAL A 220 -9.77 -8.63 -19.06
C VAL A 220 -9.39 -7.15 -19.23
N LEU A 221 -8.30 -6.76 -18.60
CA LEU A 221 -7.73 -5.41 -18.67
C LEU A 221 -6.61 -5.31 -19.70
N ALA A 222 -5.80 -6.36 -19.84
CA ALA A 222 -4.68 -6.33 -20.77
C ALA A 222 -5.13 -6.41 -22.24
N ARG A 223 -4.59 -5.50 -23.06
CA ARG A 223 -4.82 -5.45 -24.51
C ARG A 223 -3.56 -5.00 -25.24
N ASP A 224 -3.48 -5.36 -26.51
CA ASP A 224 -2.40 -4.91 -27.39
C ASP A 224 -2.75 -3.53 -27.98
N VAL A 225 -2.92 -2.54 -27.09
CA VAL A 225 -3.30 -1.16 -27.42
C VAL A 225 -2.34 -0.20 -26.70
N PRO A 226 -1.85 0.87 -27.35
CA PRO A 226 -0.95 1.82 -26.71
C PRO A 226 -1.54 2.40 -25.41
N GLY A 227 -0.75 2.36 -24.33
CA GLY A 227 -1.15 2.84 -23.01
C GLY A 227 -1.94 1.83 -22.17
N GLU A 228 -2.32 0.67 -22.72
CA GLU A 228 -2.87 -0.44 -21.93
C GLU A 228 -1.77 -1.43 -21.54
N PHE A 229 -2.03 -2.22 -20.49
CA PHE A 229 -1.11 -3.27 -20.06
C PHE A 229 -1.09 -4.38 -21.12
N LYS A 230 0.09 -4.86 -21.52
CA LYS A 230 0.16 -5.86 -22.59
C LYS A 230 -0.07 -7.27 -22.07
N PRO A 231 -0.69 -8.17 -22.85
CA PRO A 231 -0.85 -9.58 -22.44
C PRO A 231 0.46 -10.34 -22.23
N SER A 232 1.57 -9.88 -22.83
CA SER A 232 2.89 -10.48 -22.65
C SER A 232 3.65 -9.93 -21.45
N TRP A 233 3.17 -8.84 -20.82
CA TRP A 233 3.77 -8.25 -19.65
C TRP A 233 3.37 -9.03 -18.41
N ILE A 234 4.36 -9.52 -17.65
CA ILE A 234 4.13 -10.31 -16.45
C ILE A 234 4.69 -9.55 -15.26
N VAL A 235 3.81 -9.20 -14.33
CA VAL A 235 4.18 -8.58 -13.07
C VAL A 235 4.82 -9.63 -12.17
N LEU A 236 6.04 -9.33 -11.73
CA LEU A 236 6.84 -10.20 -10.86
C LEU A 236 6.86 -9.69 -9.42
N ALA A 237 6.77 -8.38 -9.25
CA ALA A 237 6.68 -7.74 -7.95
C ALA A 237 5.90 -6.42 -8.01
N SER A 238 5.53 -5.87 -6.87
CA SER A 238 4.99 -4.52 -6.74
C SER A 238 5.51 -3.83 -5.47
N ASN A 239 5.55 -2.52 -5.48
CA ASN A 239 5.80 -1.74 -4.26
C ASN A 239 4.55 -1.65 -3.38
N TYR A 240 4.64 -0.88 -2.29
CA TYR A 240 3.54 -0.57 -1.38
C TYR A 240 2.31 0.03 -2.08
N PHE A 241 2.54 0.85 -3.12
CA PHE A 241 1.49 1.53 -3.88
C PHE A 241 0.86 0.67 -4.96
N ALA A 242 1.24 -0.62 -5.06
CA ALA A 242 0.85 -1.50 -6.16
C ALA A 242 1.34 -1.01 -7.54
N ASP A 243 2.46 -0.27 -7.59
CA ASP A 243 3.17 -0.03 -8.84
C ASP A 243 3.92 -1.31 -9.26
N PRO A 244 3.72 -1.83 -10.48
CA PRO A 244 4.29 -3.10 -10.88
C PRO A 244 5.75 -2.99 -11.33
N PHE A 245 6.53 -3.99 -10.93
CA PHE A 245 7.80 -4.36 -11.55
C PHE A 245 7.57 -5.61 -12.40
N PHE A 246 7.74 -5.46 -13.72
CA PHE A 246 7.31 -6.46 -14.69
C PHE A 246 8.30 -6.63 -15.83
N ILE A 247 8.14 -7.73 -16.56
CA ILE A 247 8.94 -8.10 -17.74
C ILE A 247 8.02 -8.35 -18.92
N ASP A 248 8.55 -8.30 -20.15
CA ASP A 248 7.85 -8.80 -21.34
C ASP A 248 8.35 -10.21 -21.70
N LEU A 249 7.46 -11.20 -21.73
CA LEU A 249 7.83 -12.57 -22.11
C LEU A 249 8.39 -12.69 -23.54
N ASN A 250 8.14 -11.70 -24.41
CA ASN A 250 8.69 -11.68 -25.75
C ASN A 250 10.17 -11.23 -25.80
N GLU A 251 10.70 -10.65 -24.72
CA GLU A 251 12.06 -10.10 -24.63
C GLU A 251 13.05 -11.08 -23.98
N ALA A 252 12.74 -12.39 -24.03
CA ALA A 252 13.61 -13.45 -23.51
C ALA A 252 15.03 -13.44 -24.10
N LYS A 253 15.20 -12.94 -25.34
CA LYS A 253 16.51 -12.81 -25.99
C LYS A 253 17.36 -11.68 -25.43
N ASP A 254 16.71 -10.69 -24.82
CA ASP A 254 17.33 -9.49 -24.27
C ASP A 254 17.56 -9.64 -22.75
N GLY A 255 17.34 -10.83 -22.19
CA GLY A 255 17.60 -11.12 -20.78
C GLY A 255 16.48 -10.74 -19.82
N PHE A 256 15.28 -10.47 -20.35
CA PHE A 256 14.14 -9.92 -19.60
C PHE A 256 14.47 -8.60 -18.89
N PRO A 257 14.57 -7.50 -19.66
CA PRO A 257 14.62 -6.17 -19.08
C PRO A 257 13.47 -5.97 -18.09
N VAL A 258 13.78 -5.30 -16.97
CA VAL A 258 12.77 -5.04 -15.93
C VAL A 258 12.21 -3.65 -16.16
N TYR A 259 10.89 -3.56 -16.15
CA TYR A 259 10.15 -2.33 -16.29
C TYR A 259 9.37 -2.01 -15.02
N PHE A 260 9.22 -0.73 -14.78
CA PHE A 260 8.37 -0.14 -13.76
C PHE A 260 7.33 0.76 -14.43
N ALA A 261 6.17 0.93 -13.83
CA ALA A 261 5.21 1.95 -14.23
C ALA A 261 4.40 2.41 -13.01
N TRP A 262 4.19 3.71 -12.84
CA TRP A 262 3.25 4.20 -11.83
C TRP A 262 1.82 3.75 -12.17
N HIS A 263 1.15 3.19 -11.17
CA HIS A 263 -0.27 2.90 -11.19
C HIS A 263 -1.09 4.21 -11.20
N GLY A 264 -2.36 4.14 -11.59
CA GLY A 264 -3.29 5.27 -11.46
C GLY A 264 -3.21 6.39 -12.51
N GLN A 265 -2.25 6.36 -13.43
CA GLN A 265 -2.03 7.43 -14.44
C GLN A 265 -2.96 7.35 -15.68
N GLY A 266 -3.97 6.48 -15.66
CA GLY A 266 -4.89 6.23 -16.78
C GLY A 266 -4.27 5.54 -18.01
N ASN A 267 -2.93 5.48 -18.11
CA ASN A 267 -2.18 4.67 -19.06
C ASN A 267 -0.92 4.07 -18.41
N TRP A 268 -0.48 2.92 -18.93
CA TRP A 268 0.75 2.27 -18.52
C TRP A 268 1.92 2.78 -19.38
N LYS A 269 2.82 3.53 -18.76
CA LYS A 269 4.06 4.02 -19.37
C LYS A 269 5.26 3.29 -18.75
N PRO A 270 5.79 2.23 -19.39
CA PRO A 270 6.92 1.49 -18.86
C PRO A 270 8.19 2.35 -18.85
N VAL A 271 8.88 2.36 -17.72
CA VAL A 271 10.25 2.84 -17.55
C VAL A 271 11.14 1.62 -17.38
N LYS A 272 12.16 1.47 -18.21
CA LYS A 272 13.13 0.36 -18.05
C LYS A 272 14.05 0.70 -16.88
N VAL A 273 14.04 -0.12 -15.83
CA VAL A 273 14.79 0.14 -14.58
C VAL A 273 16.02 -0.74 -14.42
N ALA A 274 16.13 -1.81 -15.21
CA ALA A 274 17.33 -2.63 -15.33
C ALA A 274 17.36 -3.33 -16.70
N GLU A 275 18.56 -3.63 -17.20
CA GLU A 275 18.73 -4.33 -18.48
C GLU A 275 18.28 -5.79 -18.44
N ASN A 276 18.27 -6.41 -17.25
CA ASN A 276 17.86 -7.80 -17.06
C ASN A 276 17.50 -8.08 -15.59
N LEU A 277 16.82 -9.20 -15.33
CA LEU A 277 16.41 -9.61 -13.99
C LEU A 277 17.56 -9.80 -13.00
N THR A 278 18.70 -10.33 -13.46
CA THR A 278 19.86 -10.58 -12.59
C THR A 278 20.47 -9.27 -12.11
N GLU A 279 20.62 -8.30 -13.01
CA GLU A 279 21.11 -6.96 -12.68
C GLU A 279 20.15 -6.25 -11.71
N PHE A 280 18.85 -6.32 -11.98
CA PHE A 280 17.83 -5.77 -11.08
C PHE A 280 17.94 -6.36 -9.67
N GLN A 281 18.02 -7.69 -9.56
CA GLN A 281 18.14 -8.36 -8.25
C GLN A 281 19.43 -7.97 -7.53
N ASN A 282 20.55 -7.84 -8.25
CA ASN A 282 21.81 -7.40 -7.66
C ASN A 282 21.72 -5.96 -7.12
N VAL A 283 21.09 -5.05 -7.86
CA VAL A 283 20.85 -3.67 -7.40
C VAL A 283 20.04 -3.68 -6.10
N LEU A 284 18.94 -4.44 -6.06
CA LEU A 284 18.12 -4.56 -4.85
C LEU A 284 18.93 -5.13 -3.67
N LEU A 285 19.75 -6.17 -3.89
CA LEU A 285 20.59 -6.74 -2.84
C LEU A 285 21.62 -5.74 -2.29
N GLN A 286 22.24 -4.94 -3.16
CA GLN A 286 23.18 -3.90 -2.73
C GLN A 286 22.47 -2.83 -1.91
N ILE A 287 21.37 -2.28 -2.42
CA ILE A 287 20.53 -1.31 -1.69
C ILE A 287 20.12 -1.88 -0.34
N GLN A 288 19.59 -3.11 -0.31
CA GLN A 288 19.19 -3.78 0.92
C GLN A 288 20.36 -3.90 1.91
N SER A 289 21.57 -4.19 1.44
CA SER A 289 22.75 -4.36 2.31
C SER A 289 23.22 -3.06 2.98
N VAL A 290 23.01 -1.91 2.34
CA VAL A 290 23.44 -0.58 2.84
C VAL A 290 22.29 0.30 3.31
N ARG A 291 21.04 -0.18 3.27
CA ARG A 291 19.82 0.61 3.56
C ARG A 291 19.77 1.34 4.90
N PHE A 292 20.60 0.93 5.88
CA PHE A 292 20.67 1.57 7.20
C PHE A 292 21.83 2.56 7.35
N ASP A 293 22.68 2.67 6.33
CA ASP A 293 23.77 3.64 6.23
C ASP A 293 23.40 4.64 5.15
N LYS A 294 22.79 5.77 5.54
CA LYS A 294 22.35 6.81 4.59
C LYS A 294 23.51 7.30 3.72
N ALA A 295 24.69 7.50 4.29
CA ALA A 295 25.86 7.93 3.53
C ALA A 295 26.31 6.85 2.54
N GLY A 296 26.40 5.60 2.99
CA GLY A 296 26.74 4.47 2.13
C GLY A 296 25.70 4.21 1.02
N LEU A 297 24.42 4.48 1.29
CA LEU A 297 23.34 4.38 0.31
C LEU A 297 23.41 5.48 -0.74
N ILE A 298 23.68 6.72 -0.33
CA ILE A 298 23.92 7.84 -1.25
C ILE A 298 25.15 7.56 -2.13
N ASP A 299 26.27 7.17 -1.53
CA ASP A 299 27.50 6.82 -2.26
C ASP A 299 27.24 5.69 -3.28
N TYR A 300 26.45 4.68 -2.90
CA TYR A 300 26.08 3.60 -3.81
C TYR A 300 25.28 4.10 -5.02
N PHE A 301 24.27 4.96 -4.80
CA PHE A 301 23.46 5.52 -5.88
C PHE A 301 24.29 6.40 -6.82
N ASP A 302 25.11 7.30 -6.27
CA ASP A 302 25.97 8.21 -7.03
C ASP A 302 26.93 7.47 -7.97
N GLU A 303 27.45 6.32 -7.54
CA GLU A 303 28.44 5.55 -8.31
C GLU A 303 27.81 4.52 -9.27
N ASN A 304 26.64 3.96 -8.95
CA ASN A 304 26.16 2.73 -9.57
C ASN A 304 24.77 2.85 -10.22
N ILE A 305 24.01 3.91 -9.97
CA ILE A 305 22.63 4.03 -10.40
C ILE A 305 22.47 5.22 -11.37
N ASP A 306 21.72 4.99 -12.44
CA ASP A 306 21.37 6.05 -13.40
C ASP A 306 20.22 6.90 -12.84
N LEU A 307 20.55 8.07 -12.30
CA LEU A 307 19.58 9.04 -11.78
C LEU A 307 18.84 9.81 -12.88
N GLU A 308 19.15 9.62 -14.18
CA GLU A 308 18.25 10.08 -15.26
C GLU A 308 16.99 9.19 -15.37
N ASN A 309 17.01 8.01 -14.73
CA ASN A 309 15.85 7.15 -14.62
C ASN A 309 14.86 7.69 -13.58
N PRO A 310 13.59 7.97 -13.93
CA PRO A 310 12.70 8.65 -13.00
C PRO A 310 12.29 7.81 -11.78
N LEU A 311 12.32 6.47 -11.86
CA LEU A 311 12.14 5.66 -10.63
C LEU A 311 13.34 5.87 -9.71
N TRP A 312 14.56 5.72 -10.22
CA TRP A 312 15.76 5.82 -9.39
C TRP A 312 15.97 7.22 -8.82
N GLU A 313 15.60 8.27 -9.56
CA GLU A 313 15.52 9.64 -9.06
C GLU A 313 14.56 9.76 -7.87
N GLU A 314 13.36 9.20 -7.97
CA GLU A 314 12.35 9.21 -6.89
C GLU A 314 12.87 8.47 -5.65
N VAL A 315 13.48 7.29 -5.83
CA VAL A 315 14.10 6.54 -4.73
C VAL A 315 15.22 7.35 -4.08
N TYR A 316 16.10 7.96 -4.88
CA TYR A 316 17.20 8.78 -4.37
C TYR A 316 16.70 10.00 -3.59
N ALA A 317 15.70 10.70 -4.13
CA ALA A 317 15.07 11.83 -3.46
C ALA A 317 14.46 11.42 -2.11
N SER A 318 13.81 10.24 -2.04
CA SER A 318 13.27 9.72 -0.77
C SER A 318 14.37 9.50 0.28
N ILE A 319 15.55 9.04 -0.13
CA ILE A 319 16.72 8.84 0.74
C ILE A 319 17.28 10.20 1.22
N GLU A 320 17.37 11.19 0.33
CA GLU A 320 17.84 12.53 0.69
C GLU A 320 16.89 13.23 1.66
N GLU A 321 15.59 13.19 1.37
CA GLU A 321 14.50 13.79 2.15
C GLU A 321 14.21 13.08 3.46
N GLU A 322 14.64 11.82 3.61
CA GLU A 322 14.63 11.12 4.88
C GLU A 322 15.56 11.88 5.84
N GLU A 323 15.02 12.88 6.55
CA GLU A 323 15.76 13.67 7.51
C GLU A 323 16.54 12.71 8.41
N GLU A 324 17.83 12.99 8.62
CA GLU A 324 18.56 12.41 9.74
C GLU A 324 17.75 12.76 10.99
N CYS A 325 16.85 11.88 11.40
CA CYS A 325 15.96 12.11 12.51
C CYS A 325 16.76 11.90 13.80
N VAL A 326 17.89 12.60 13.94
CA VAL A 326 18.89 12.49 15.01
C VAL A 326 18.40 13.14 16.31
N SER A 327 17.10 13.44 16.44
CA SER A 327 16.55 13.79 17.75
C SER A 327 15.17 13.24 18.10
N ASN A 328 14.51 12.47 17.22
CA ASN A 328 13.24 11.78 17.55
C ASN A 328 13.25 10.27 17.23
N SER A 329 14.25 9.76 16.49
CA SER A 329 14.35 8.32 16.21
C SER A 329 14.99 7.52 17.36
N ILE A 330 15.90 8.10 18.16
CA ILE A 330 16.55 7.37 19.27
C ILE A 330 15.53 7.04 20.38
N GLU A 331 14.60 7.94 20.70
CA GLU A 331 13.55 7.65 21.69
C GLU A 331 12.50 6.65 21.18
N ALA A 332 12.30 6.53 19.86
CA ALA A 332 11.40 5.54 19.25
C ALA A 332 12.07 4.16 19.07
N TYR A 333 13.35 4.10 18.72
CA TYR A 333 14.11 2.86 18.60
C TYR A 333 14.45 2.25 19.97
N GLU A 334 14.73 3.06 20.99
CA GLU A 334 14.83 2.55 22.37
C GLU A 334 13.47 2.07 22.92
N ALA A 335 12.35 2.53 22.35
CA ALA A 335 11.00 2.09 22.73
C ALA A 335 10.51 0.81 22.01
N MET A 336 11.05 0.47 20.83
CA MET A 336 10.64 -0.73 20.05
C MET A 336 11.22 -2.05 20.58
N GLY A 337 12.15 -1.98 21.52
CA GLY A 337 12.80 -3.13 22.16
C GLY A 337 13.88 -3.76 21.29
N SER A 338 14.61 -4.73 21.84
CA SER A 338 15.61 -5.49 21.09
C SER A 338 14.97 -6.38 20.03
N GLU A 339 15.69 -6.64 18.94
CA GLU A 339 15.36 -7.70 17.99
C GLU A 339 15.45 -9.06 18.70
N VAL A 340 14.39 -9.84 18.58
CA VAL A 340 14.22 -11.11 19.29
C VAL A 340 13.64 -12.17 18.36
N ASN A 341 13.94 -13.42 18.66
CA ASN A 341 13.26 -14.58 18.12
C ASN A 341 12.02 -14.89 18.98
N LEU A 342 10.84 -14.89 18.37
CA LEU A 342 9.61 -15.41 18.97
C LEU A 342 9.53 -16.91 18.73
N TYR A 343 9.53 -17.68 19.81
CA TYR A 343 9.38 -19.13 19.78
C TYR A 343 8.05 -19.59 20.36
N ILE A 344 7.43 -20.58 19.75
CA ILE A 344 6.41 -21.41 20.41
C ILE A 344 7.16 -22.48 21.22
N THR A 345 6.90 -22.50 22.52
CA THR A 345 7.49 -23.45 23.48
C THR A 345 6.51 -24.55 23.89
N ASP A 346 5.21 -24.30 23.70
CA ASP A 346 4.14 -25.29 23.88
C ASP A 346 2.97 -24.92 22.95
N ILE A 347 2.48 -25.87 22.16
CA ILE A 347 1.34 -25.66 21.24
C ILE A 347 -0.02 -25.64 21.97
N GLY A 348 -0.03 -25.94 23.27
CA GLY A 348 -1.20 -25.75 24.12
C GLY A 348 -2.37 -26.69 23.86
N PRO A 349 -3.57 -26.36 24.38
CA PRO A 349 -4.75 -27.21 24.29
C PRO A 349 -5.38 -27.19 22.89
N ASN A 350 -5.26 -26.12 22.11
CA ASN A 350 -5.86 -26.02 20.77
C ASN A 350 -4.87 -26.42 19.66
N LYS A 351 -4.26 -27.58 19.80
CA LYS A 351 -3.19 -28.09 18.91
C LYS A 351 -3.49 -27.96 17.42
N MET A 352 -4.71 -28.33 17.01
CA MET A 352 -5.11 -28.28 15.60
C MET A 352 -5.18 -26.85 15.04
N LYS A 353 -5.52 -25.86 15.88
CA LYS A 353 -5.55 -24.45 15.45
C LYS A 353 -4.14 -23.90 15.30
N VAL A 354 -3.24 -24.24 16.21
CA VAL A 354 -1.82 -23.86 16.12
C VAL A 354 -1.16 -24.54 14.91
N ILE A 355 -1.47 -25.81 14.64
CA ILE A 355 -1.02 -26.51 13.44
C ILE A 355 -1.56 -25.84 12.16
N ALA A 356 -2.83 -25.44 12.14
CA ALA A 356 -3.41 -24.72 11.01
C ALA A 356 -2.74 -23.34 10.79
N LEU A 357 -2.40 -22.64 11.88
CA LEU A 357 -1.63 -21.40 11.83
C LEU A 357 -0.23 -21.65 11.26
N LEU A 358 0.52 -22.62 11.81
CA LEU A 358 1.84 -22.99 11.28
C LEU A 358 1.79 -23.38 9.80
N LYS A 359 0.75 -24.11 9.40
CA LYS A 359 0.53 -24.48 7.99
C LYS A 359 0.43 -23.23 7.10
N ARG A 360 -0.34 -22.23 7.54
CA ARG A 360 -0.57 -20.99 6.80
C ARG A 360 0.67 -20.10 6.78
N GLU A 361 1.28 -19.84 7.93
CA GLU A 361 2.40 -18.90 8.06
C GLU A 361 3.69 -19.43 7.39
N PHE A 362 3.90 -20.75 7.40
CA PHE A 362 5.11 -21.37 6.82
C PHE A 362 4.87 -22.06 5.46
N GLY A 363 3.67 -21.95 4.89
CA GLY A 363 3.34 -22.59 3.61
C GLY A 363 3.48 -24.12 3.61
N LEU A 364 3.29 -24.78 4.76
CA LEU A 364 3.57 -26.21 4.94
C LEU A 364 2.40 -27.09 4.47
N SER A 365 2.68 -28.35 4.14
CA SER A 365 1.65 -29.38 4.08
C SER A 365 1.11 -29.73 5.48
N GLY A 366 -0.06 -30.39 5.54
CA GLY A 366 -0.64 -30.80 6.82
C GLY A 366 0.25 -31.77 7.63
N SER A 367 0.99 -32.65 6.94
CA SER A 367 1.97 -33.54 7.56
C SER A 367 3.19 -32.80 8.08
N GLU A 368 3.71 -31.83 7.33
CA GLU A 368 4.88 -31.04 7.74
C GLU A 368 4.57 -30.14 8.94
N ALA A 369 3.40 -29.49 8.94
CA ALA A 369 2.94 -28.71 10.08
C ALA A 369 2.73 -29.58 11.33
N LEU A 370 2.23 -30.82 11.15
CA LEU A 370 2.09 -31.77 12.24
C LEU A 370 3.45 -32.20 12.79
N GLU A 371 4.44 -32.52 11.94
CA GLU A 371 5.79 -32.85 12.40
C GLU A 371 6.48 -31.66 13.08
N LEU A 372 6.31 -30.44 12.55
CA LEU A 372 6.84 -29.22 13.15
C LEU A 372 6.26 -28.99 14.56
N SER A 373 4.95 -29.25 14.73
CA SER A 373 4.25 -29.08 16.03
C SER A 373 4.75 -30.01 17.14
N LYS A 374 5.49 -31.08 16.79
CA LYS A 374 6.08 -32.01 17.78
C LYS A 374 7.40 -31.50 18.35
N LYS A 375 8.02 -30.47 17.75
CA LYS A 375 9.26 -29.90 18.27
C LYS A 375 8.98 -29.20 19.60
N SER A 376 9.90 -29.35 20.55
CA SER A 376 9.82 -28.71 21.87
C SER A 376 10.01 -27.19 21.82
N LYS A 377 10.51 -26.67 20.70
CA LYS A 377 10.73 -25.25 20.44
C LYS A 377 10.62 -25.01 18.94
N ILE A 378 9.74 -24.11 18.52
CA ILE A 378 9.46 -23.79 17.12
C ILE A 378 9.71 -22.30 16.94
N LEU A 379 10.67 -21.93 16.09
CA LEU A 379 10.84 -20.52 15.71
C LEU A 379 9.61 -20.09 14.92
N PHE A 380 8.91 -19.07 15.40
CA PHE A 380 7.71 -18.55 14.74
C PHE A 380 8.04 -17.35 13.85
N ARG A 381 8.71 -16.34 14.40
CA ARG A 381 9.15 -15.15 13.67
C ARG A 381 10.35 -14.49 14.37
N THR A 382 11.17 -13.77 13.61
CA THR A 382 12.23 -12.90 14.11
C THR A 382 11.84 -11.45 13.85
N GLY A 383 12.08 -10.55 14.80
CA GLY A 383 11.74 -9.14 14.67
C GLY A 383 11.80 -8.39 16.00
N TYR A 384 11.37 -7.13 16.00
CA TYR A 384 11.37 -6.30 17.21
C TYR A 384 10.25 -6.71 18.18
N THR A 385 10.56 -6.70 19.48
CA THR A 385 9.65 -7.18 20.54
C THR A 385 8.25 -6.59 20.42
N GLN A 386 8.15 -5.27 20.15
CA GLN A 386 6.85 -4.59 20.03
C GLN A 386 6.02 -5.06 18.83
N TRP A 387 6.65 -5.40 17.71
CA TRP A 387 5.95 -5.87 16.49
C TRP A 387 5.52 -7.34 16.62
N LEU A 388 6.24 -8.10 17.41
CA LEU A 388 5.92 -9.50 17.70
C LEU A 388 4.84 -9.66 18.78
N GLU A 389 4.38 -8.58 19.44
CA GLU A 389 3.30 -8.66 20.43
C GLU A 389 1.96 -9.06 19.81
N TYR A 390 1.68 -8.68 18.56
CA TYR A 390 0.49 -9.16 17.83
C TYR A 390 0.55 -10.68 17.62
N ASP A 391 1.67 -11.18 17.11
CA ASP A 391 1.89 -12.61 16.89
C ASP A 391 1.87 -13.40 18.19
N ARG A 392 2.50 -12.88 19.25
CA ARG A 392 2.45 -13.43 20.60
C ARG A 392 1.01 -13.54 21.09
N LYS A 393 0.24 -12.46 21.00
CA LYS A 393 -1.15 -12.43 21.45
C LYS A 393 -2.00 -13.42 20.65
N GLN A 394 -1.83 -13.47 19.33
CA GLN A 394 -2.53 -14.43 18.47
C GLN A 394 -2.22 -15.88 18.88
N LEU A 395 -0.96 -16.21 19.17
CA LEU A 395 -0.54 -17.53 19.62
C LEU A 395 -1.09 -17.86 21.02
N GLU A 396 -1.03 -16.92 21.96
CA GLU A 396 -1.56 -17.06 23.32
C GLU A 396 -3.11 -17.20 23.33
N ASP A 397 -3.82 -16.47 22.47
CA ASP A 397 -5.28 -16.58 22.29
C ASP A 397 -5.68 -17.95 21.71
N LEU A 398 -4.79 -18.57 20.91
CA LEU A 398 -4.91 -19.97 20.50
C LEU A 398 -4.48 -20.94 21.60
N GLY A 399 -4.02 -20.47 22.76
CA GLY A 399 -3.63 -21.26 23.91
C GLY A 399 -2.19 -21.79 23.87
N ALA A 400 -1.38 -21.38 22.89
CA ALA A 400 0.03 -21.71 22.85
C ALA A 400 0.81 -20.92 23.92
N LYS A 401 1.96 -21.45 24.35
CA LYS A 401 2.95 -20.72 25.16
C LYS A 401 4.08 -20.28 24.27
N VAL A 402 4.45 -19.02 24.38
CA VAL A 402 5.52 -18.43 23.59
C VAL A 402 6.62 -17.85 24.48
N GLY A 403 7.80 -17.66 23.90
CA GLY A 403 8.92 -17.01 24.56
C GLY A 403 9.75 -16.21 23.57
N PHE A 404 10.29 -15.09 24.02
CA PHE A 404 11.26 -14.30 23.29
C PHE A 404 12.68 -14.70 23.66
N GLU A 405 13.58 -14.72 22.68
CA GLU A 405 15.01 -14.91 22.88
C GLU A 405 15.77 -13.84 22.12
N ALA A 406 16.66 -13.11 22.78
CA ALA A 406 17.49 -12.10 22.14
C ALA A 406 18.42 -12.74 21.10
N LEU A 407 18.64 -12.04 19.99
CA LEU A 407 19.68 -12.38 19.04
C LEU A 407 21.05 -12.04 19.67
N SER A 408 21.93 -13.03 19.72
CA SER A 408 23.25 -12.96 20.37
C SER A 408 24.33 -12.39 19.48
#